data_AF-A0A7C4N2Z1-F1
#
_entry.id   AF-A0A7C4N2Z1-F1
#
_cell.length_a   1.000
_cell.length_b   1.000
_cell.length_c   1.000
_cell.angle_alpha   90.00
_cell.angle_beta   90.00
_cell.angle_gamma   90.00
#
_symmetry.space_group_name_H-M   'P 1'
#
loop_
_entity.id
_entity.type
_entity.pdbx_description
1 polymer ?
#
loop_
_entity_poly.entity_id
_entity_poly.type
_entity_poly.pdbx_seq_one_letter_code
_entity_poly.pdbx_strand_id
1 'polypeptide(L)'
;MVQLNFDARLCRTCPTGDCLVKCQYLKADKETAKEEMVRISEGKDSFVLQDCVTCYACEEYCKRGNHPFYLITEKRQEKGILVAPRAITQQWINIGEPQGKYRIGEVKDKVLSFGYMPEYLKSVRGKLFEDLLPSSVFGQEFFCNVVYVHFANTAVIKERLPQVIDHFKNLGVKEVVFMHDECYGAFASLAPAYGMEVPFKPIHYFE
;
A
#
# COMPACT_ATOMS: atom_id res chain seq x y z
N MET A 1 -2.88 -8.23 -15.61
CA MET A 1 -2.17 -8.03 -14.33
C MET A 1 -1.78 -6.57 -14.26
N VAL A 2 -2.08 -5.88 -13.15
CA VAL A 2 -1.76 -4.45 -12.99
C VAL A 2 -0.24 -4.22 -12.96
N GLN A 3 0.20 -3.05 -13.44
CA GLN A 3 1.61 -2.68 -13.49
C GLN A 3 1.81 -1.33 -12.82
N LEU A 4 2.98 -1.15 -12.19
CA LEU A 4 3.35 0.13 -11.61
C LEU A 4 3.54 1.18 -12.71
N ASN A 5 2.88 2.33 -12.55
CA ASN A 5 3.09 3.51 -13.38
C ASN A 5 4.41 4.17 -12.98
N PHE A 6 5.51 3.74 -13.59
CA PHE A 6 6.85 4.26 -13.34
C PHE A 6 7.48 4.82 -14.62
N ASP A 7 8.12 5.99 -14.54
CA ASP A 7 8.86 6.60 -15.64
C ASP A 7 10.32 6.90 -15.26
N ALA A 8 11.25 6.12 -15.82
CA ALA A 8 12.69 6.28 -15.59
C ALA A 8 13.23 7.66 -16.00
N ARG A 9 12.57 8.37 -16.93
CA ARG A 9 12.96 9.72 -17.36
C ARG A 9 12.79 10.73 -16.23
N LEU A 10 11.83 10.51 -15.32
CA LEU A 10 11.64 11.34 -14.13
C LEU A 10 12.80 11.13 -13.13
N CYS A 11 13.40 9.94 -13.06
CA CYS A 11 14.60 9.73 -12.24
C CYS A 11 15.84 10.39 -12.86
N ARG A 12 16.05 10.25 -14.18
CA ARG A 12 17.20 10.85 -14.89
C ARG A 12 17.26 12.38 -14.76
N THR A 13 16.09 13.02 -14.76
CA THR A 13 15.95 14.48 -14.64
C THR A 13 15.64 14.95 -13.21
N CYS A 14 15.72 14.06 -12.21
CA CYS A 14 15.36 14.41 -10.83
C CYS A 14 16.36 15.44 -10.25
N PRO A 15 15.88 16.59 -9.74
CA PRO A 15 16.78 17.64 -9.23
C PRO A 15 17.38 17.32 -7.85
N THR A 16 16.78 16.41 -7.08
CA THR A 16 17.16 16.18 -5.67
C THR A 16 17.64 14.77 -5.35
N GLY A 17 17.09 13.74 -6.00
CA GLY A 17 17.37 12.35 -5.61
C GLY A 17 16.87 11.99 -4.20
N ASP A 18 15.94 12.79 -3.65
CA ASP A 18 15.54 12.75 -2.24
C ASP A 18 15.10 11.37 -1.73
N CYS A 19 14.53 10.54 -2.60
CA CYS A 19 14.10 9.18 -2.26
C CYS A 19 15.21 8.33 -1.63
N LEU A 20 16.47 8.51 -2.04
CA LEU A 20 17.62 7.82 -1.45
C LEU A 20 18.54 8.75 -0.66
N VAL A 21 18.65 10.03 -1.04
CA VAL A 21 19.47 11.02 -0.29
C VAL A 21 18.96 11.21 1.14
N LYS A 22 17.63 11.20 1.35
CA LYS A 22 17.01 11.36 2.67
C LYS A 22 16.74 10.03 3.38
N CYS A 23 17.16 8.91 2.79
CA CYS A 23 16.98 7.60 3.41
C CYS A 23 17.74 7.54 4.73
N GLN A 24 17.08 7.05 5.79
CA GLN A 24 17.70 6.95 7.13
C GLN A 24 18.60 5.71 7.27
N TYR A 25 18.52 4.78 6.32
CA TYR A 25 19.20 3.48 6.38
C TYR A 25 20.25 3.30 5.29
N LEU A 26 20.14 4.05 4.19
CA LEU A 26 21.07 4.02 3.06
C LEU A 26 21.82 5.33 2.97
N LYS A 27 23.04 5.28 2.47
CA LYS A 27 23.84 6.49 2.18
C LYS A 27 24.05 6.58 0.68
N ALA A 28 23.44 7.60 0.07
CA ALA A 28 23.62 7.93 -1.33
C ALA A 28 23.68 9.45 -1.46
N ASP A 29 24.60 9.96 -2.28
CA ASP A 29 24.50 11.33 -2.76
C ASP A 29 23.46 11.43 -3.89
N LYS A 30 23.21 12.65 -4.36
CA LYS A 30 22.20 12.93 -5.39
C LYS A 30 22.43 12.15 -6.69
N GLU A 31 23.66 12.08 -7.19
CA GLU A 31 23.92 11.43 -8.48
C GLU A 31 23.82 9.92 -8.34
N THR A 32 24.39 9.35 -7.27
CA THR A 32 24.24 7.94 -6.92
C THR A 32 22.76 7.57 -6.78
N ALA A 33 21.97 8.40 -6.09
CA ALA A 33 20.54 8.17 -5.90
C ALA A 33 19.78 8.07 -7.23
N LYS A 34 20.08 8.97 -8.18
CA LYS A 34 19.48 8.98 -9.52
C LYS A 34 19.89 7.75 -10.31
N GLU A 35 21.18 7.45 -10.34
CA GLU A 35 21.74 6.33 -11.08
C GLU A 35 21.18 5.00 -10.59
N GLU A 36 21.14 4.77 -9.27
CA GLU A 36 20.60 3.53 -8.71
C GLU A 36 19.11 3.37 -9.01
N MET A 37 18.29 4.43 -8.86
CA MET A 37 16.86 4.34 -9.20
C MET A 37 16.63 4.02 -10.69
N VAL A 38 17.44 4.58 -11.59
CA VAL A 38 17.39 4.25 -13.02
C VAL A 38 17.83 2.81 -13.26
N ARG A 39 18.93 2.37 -12.64
CA ARG A 39 19.41 0.98 -12.75
C ARG A 39 18.36 -0.03 -12.28
N ILE A 40 17.73 0.22 -11.14
CA ILE A 40 16.64 -0.61 -10.60
C ILE A 40 15.49 -0.68 -11.61
N SER A 41 15.10 0.45 -12.20
CA SER A 41 14.01 0.47 -13.20
C SER A 41 14.33 -0.34 -14.46
N GLU A 42 15.62 -0.45 -14.81
CA GLU A 42 16.14 -1.26 -15.92
C GLU A 42 16.35 -2.74 -15.53
N GLY A 43 15.96 -3.16 -14.32
CA GLY A 43 16.11 -4.52 -13.81
C GLY A 43 17.54 -4.91 -13.40
N LYS A 44 18.47 -3.95 -13.40
CA LYS A 44 19.86 -4.16 -13.01
C LYS A 44 19.98 -4.32 -11.50
N ASP A 45 21.11 -4.86 -11.07
CA ASP A 45 21.43 -4.95 -9.65
C ASP A 45 21.84 -3.60 -9.07
N SER A 46 21.60 -3.42 -7.78
CA SER A 46 21.77 -2.17 -7.03
C SER A 46 21.87 -2.47 -5.54
N PHE A 47 22.76 -1.78 -4.83
CA PHE A 47 22.93 -2.00 -3.38
C PHE A 47 21.65 -1.69 -2.61
N VAL A 48 20.83 -0.76 -3.10
CA VAL A 48 19.51 -0.42 -2.55
C VAL A 48 18.61 -1.65 -2.47
N LEU A 49 18.71 -2.58 -3.43
CA LEU A 49 17.88 -3.78 -3.44
C LEU A 49 18.26 -4.76 -2.33
N GLN A 50 19.51 -4.74 -1.86
CA GLN A 50 19.95 -5.60 -0.75
C GLN A 50 19.68 -4.91 0.59
N ASP A 51 20.09 -3.64 0.70
CA ASP A 51 20.20 -2.96 1.99
C ASP A 51 18.92 -2.24 2.44
N CYS A 52 17.93 -2.07 1.54
CA CYS A 52 16.67 -1.43 1.90
C CYS A 52 15.93 -2.21 3.00
N VAL A 53 15.59 -1.51 4.09
CA VAL A 53 14.81 -2.04 5.23
C VAL A 53 13.30 -1.90 5.05
N THR A 54 12.85 -1.50 3.86
CA THR A 54 11.44 -1.43 3.47
C THR A 54 10.56 -0.54 4.35
N CYS A 55 11.04 0.63 4.77
CA CYS A 55 10.31 1.55 5.66
C CYS A 55 9.27 2.47 5.01
N TYR A 56 9.05 2.39 3.69
CA TYR A 56 8.12 3.23 2.91
C TYR A 56 8.49 4.72 2.73
N ALA A 57 9.32 5.30 3.61
CA ALA A 57 9.54 6.75 3.66
C ALA A 57 9.95 7.42 2.33
N CYS A 58 10.65 6.71 1.44
CA CYS A 58 11.05 7.26 0.14
C CYS A 58 9.85 7.59 -0.78
N GLU A 59 8.70 6.95 -0.56
CA GLU A 59 7.44 7.25 -1.23
C GLU A 59 6.99 8.69 -0.94
N GLU A 60 7.10 9.12 0.31
CA GLU A 60 6.76 10.49 0.75
C GLU A 60 7.74 11.54 0.24
N TYR A 61 8.99 11.15 -0.02
CA TYR A 61 10.03 12.06 -0.50
C TYR A 61 9.93 12.35 -2.01
N CYS A 62 9.39 11.41 -2.79
CA CYS A 62 9.26 11.59 -4.23
C CYS A 62 8.06 12.46 -4.60
N LYS A 63 8.24 13.77 -4.64
CA LYS A 63 7.18 14.72 -5.05
C LYS A 63 6.82 14.69 -6.54
N ARG A 64 7.47 13.81 -7.32
CA ARG A 64 7.18 13.61 -8.76
C ARG A 64 6.16 12.49 -9.01
N GLY A 65 5.66 11.82 -7.96
CA GLY A 65 4.70 10.72 -8.10
C GLY A 65 5.25 9.53 -8.87
N ASN A 66 6.56 9.25 -8.74
CA ASN A 66 7.23 8.18 -9.48
C ASN A 66 7.48 6.93 -8.63
N HIS A 67 6.83 6.85 -7.46
CA HIS A 67 6.69 5.63 -6.67
C HIS A 67 7.97 4.80 -6.43
N PRO A 68 9.05 5.40 -5.88
CA PRO A 68 10.33 4.71 -5.71
C PRO A 68 10.23 3.49 -4.80
N PHE A 69 9.37 3.54 -3.77
CA PHE A 69 9.25 2.44 -2.83
C PHE A 69 8.65 1.20 -3.50
N TYR A 70 7.56 1.38 -4.24
CA TYR A 70 6.91 0.28 -4.96
C TYR A 70 7.84 -0.33 -6.00
N LEU A 71 8.62 0.49 -6.73
CA LEU A 71 9.61 -0.04 -7.67
C LEU A 71 10.66 -0.91 -6.96
N ILE A 72 11.22 -0.43 -5.85
CA ILE A 72 12.25 -1.17 -5.10
C ILE A 72 11.70 -2.51 -4.63
N THR A 73 10.49 -2.55 -4.07
CA THR A 73 9.90 -3.78 -3.52
C THR A 73 9.52 -4.77 -4.61
N GLU A 74 9.03 -4.30 -5.76
CA GLU A 74 8.82 -5.15 -6.95
C GLU A 74 10.12 -5.79 -7.45
N LYS A 75 11.18 -4.99 -7.62
CA LYS A 75 12.46 -5.50 -8.12
C LYS A 75 13.15 -6.43 -7.13
N ARG A 76 12.97 -6.21 -5.83
CA ARG A 76 13.40 -7.17 -4.80
C ARG A 76 12.67 -8.50 -4.94
N GLN A 77 11.36 -8.47 -5.12
CA GLN A 77 10.58 -9.68 -5.34
C GLN A 77 10.99 -10.42 -6.62
N GLU A 78 11.12 -9.72 -7.75
CA GLU A 78 11.55 -10.33 -9.03
C GLU A 78 12.89 -11.08 -8.90
N LYS A 79 13.78 -10.57 -8.04
CA LYS A 79 15.09 -11.18 -7.73
C LYS A 79 15.06 -12.20 -6.59
N GLY A 80 13.91 -12.44 -5.97
CA GLY A 80 13.77 -13.36 -4.83
C GLY A 80 14.41 -12.87 -3.53
N ILE A 81 14.61 -11.56 -3.38
CA ILE A 81 15.18 -10.94 -2.17
C ILE A 81 14.07 -10.78 -1.14
N LEU A 82 14.10 -11.61 -0.11
CA LEU A 82 13.08 -11.63 0.95
C LEU A 82 13.57 -10.86 2.18
N VAL A 83 12.67 -10.12 2.82
CA VAL A 83 12.94 -9.46 4.11
C VAL A 83 12.84 -10.45 5.27
N ALA A 84 11.93 -11.44 5.15
CA ALA A 84 11.69 -12.46 6.15
C ALA A 84 11.85 -13.87 5.56
N PRO A 85 12.05 -14.91 6.39
CA PRO A 85 12.05 -16.30 5.93
C PRO A 85 10.75 -16.66 5.22
N ARG A 86 10.84 -17.49 4.17
CA ARG A 86 9.69 -17.91 3.34
C ARG A 86 8.50 -18.43 4.15
N ALA A 87 8.75 -19.18 5.21
CA ALA A 87 7.69 -19.74 6.07
C ALA A 87 6.88 -18.62 6.76
N ILE A 88 7.56 -17.59 7.28
CA ILE A 88 6.91 -16.44 7.91
C ILE A 88 6.12 -15.65 6.86
N THR A 89 6.72 -15.39 5.70
CA THR A 89 6.05 -14.72 4.59
C THR A 89 4.76 -15.45 4.19
N GLN A 90 4.82 -16.78 4.00
CA GLN A 90 3.66 -17.58 3.61
C GLN A 90 2.57 -17.58 4.68
N GLN A 91 2.95 -17.74 5.96
CA GLN A 91 1.99 -17.71 7.06
C GLN A 91 1.21 -16.39 7.08
N TRP A 92 1.90 -15.26 6.93
CA TRP A 92 1.27 -13.94 6.89
C TRP A 92 0.35 -13.74 5.68
N ILE A 93 0.71 -14.26 4.51
CA ILE A 93 -0.15 -14.23 3.31
C ILE A 93 -1.44 -15.02 3.54
N ASN A 94 -1.35 -16.18 4.19
CA ASN A 94 -2.50 -17.03 4.49
C ASN A 94 -3.43 -16.37 5.53
N ILE A 95 -2.88 -15.68 6.54
CA ILE A 95 -3.69 -14.96 7.54
C ILE A 95 -4.54 -13.85 6.91
N GLY A 96 -4.05 -13.19 5.86
CA GLY A 96 -4.79 -12.12 5.18
C GLY A 96 -5.70 -12.60 4.05
N GLU A 97 -5.78 -13.90 3.79
CA GLU A 97 -6.58 -14.44 2.70
C GLU A 97 -8.08 -14.34 3.01
N PRO A 98 -8.92 -13.80 2.09
CA PRO A 98 -10.37 -13.77 2.26
C PRO A 98 -10.95 -15.16 2.52
N GLN A 99 -11.81 -15.30 3.53
CA GLN A 99 -12.39 -16.59 3.96
C GLN A 99 -13.92 -16.67 3.80
N GLY A 100 -14.54 -15.65 3.22
CA GLY A 100 -15.99 -15.48 3.19
C GLY A 100 -16.59 -15.14 4.55
N LYS A 101 -15.79 -14.58 5.47
CA LYS A 101 -16.19 -14.30 6.87
C LYS A 101 -15.91 -12.85 7.23
N TYR A 102 -16.93 -12.02 7.07
CA TYR A 102 -16.88 -10.59 7.34
C TYR A 102 -18.15 -10.09 8.03
N ARG A 103 -18.08 -8.87 8.55
CA ARG A 103 -19.18 -8.15 9.17
C ARG A 103 -19.47 -6.90 8.35
N ILE A 104 -20.75 -6.68 8.08
CA ILE A 104 -21.26 -5.49 7.40
C ILE A 104 -22.39 -4.94 8.26
N GLY A 105 -22.35 -3.64 8.53
CA GLY A 105 -23.43 -2.91 9.16
C GLY A 105 -24.51 -2.47 8.16
N GLU A 106 -25.30 -1.48 8.55
CA GLU A 106 -26.28 -0.84 7.67
C GLU A 106 -25.59 0.16 6.74
N VAL A 107 -24.97 -0.37 5.68
CA VAL A 107 -24.19 0.43 4.74
C VAL A 107 -25.08 1.36 3.93
N LYS A 108 -24.72 2.64 3.91
CA LYS A 108 -25.32 3.71 3.10
C LYS A 108 -24.27 4.26 2.11
N ASP A 109 -24.41 5.52 1.70
CA ASP A 109 -23.44 6.21 0.84
C ASP A 109 -22.04 6.34 1.46
N LYS A 110 -21.91 6.34 2.79
CA LYS A 110 -20.65 6.47 3.52
C LYS A 110 -20.47 5.31 4.49
N VAL A 111 -19.27 4.73 4.55
CA VAL A 111 -18.97 3.57 5.40
C VAL A 111 -17.66 3.76 6.15
N LEU A 112 -17.62 3.24 7.39
CA LEU A 112 -16.42 3.14 8.20
C LEU A 112 -15.74 1.79 7.99
N SER A 113 -14.53 1.79 7.45
CA SER A 113 -13.73 0.58 7.25
C SER A 113 -12.76 0.36 8.41
N PHE A 114 -12.91 -0.79 9.06
CA PHE A 114 -11.94 -1.32 10.01
C PHE A 114 -10.90 -2.25 9.36
N GLY A 115 -11.02 -2.48 8.05
CA GLY A 115 -10.24 -3.49 7.33
C GLY A 115 -10.26 -4.84 8.06
N TYR A 116 -9.07 -5.34 8.38
CA TYR A 116 -8.89 -6.55 9.19
C TYR A 116 -8.10 -6.25 10.49
N MET A 117 -8.53 -5.21 11.21
CA MET A 117 -7.96 -4.82 12.51
C MET A 117 -9.03 -4.92 13.62
N PRO A 118 -9.15 -6.07 14.32
CA PRO A 118 -10.22 -6.31 15.30
C PRO A 118 -10.17 -5.36 16.50
N GLU A 119 -9.04 -4.71 16.75
CA GLU A 119 -8.85 -3.71 17.80
C GLU A 119 -9.80 -2.51 17.62
N TYR A 120 -10.06 -2.10 16.37
CA TYR A 120 -10.96 -0.98 16.08
C TYR A 120 -12.41 -1.26 16.45
N LEU A 121 -12.85 -2.52 16.41
CA LEU A 121 -14.19 -2.91 16.86
C LEU A 121 -14.44 -2.55 18.34
N LYS A 122 -13.37 -2.39 19.12
CA LYS A 122 -13.45 -2.02 20.54
C LYS A 122 -13.11 -0.55 20.77
N SER A 123 -12.17 0.02 20.02
CA SER A 123 -11.65 1.37 20.27
C SER A 123 -12.42 2.48 19.56
N VAL A 124 -13.09 2.18 18.43
CA VAL A 124 -13.86 3.17 17.66
C VAL A 124 -15.27 3.29 18.26
N ARG A 125 -15.45 4.33 19.08
CA ARG A 125 -16.68 4.60 19.83
C ARG A 125 -16.76 6.08 20.22
N GLY A 126 -17.95 6.51 20.64
CA GLY A 126 -18.21 7.89 21.10
C GLY A 126 -18.76 8.79 19.99
N LYS A 127 -19.02 10.06 20.36
CA LYS A 127 -19.78 11.01 19.53
C LYS A 127 -19.21 11.25 18.13
N LEU A 128 -17.89 11.13 17.96
CA LEU A 128 -17.25 11.30 16.66
C LEU A 128 -17.74 10.27 15.62
N PHE A 129 -18.12 9.07 16.08
CA PHE A 129 -18.45 7.95 15.20
C PHE A 129 -19.92 7.54 15.29
N GLU A 130 -20.73 8.13 16.18
CA GLU A 130 -22.07 7.62 16.50
C GLU A 130 -23.00 7.51 15.29
N ASP A 131 -22.93 8.49 14.39
CA ASP A 131 -23.74 8.52 13.17
C ASP A 131 -23.25 7.54 12.09
N LEU A 132 -21.95 7.23 12.09
CA LEU A 132 -21.31 6.43 11.03
C LEU A 132 -21.09 4.97 11.44
N LEU A 133 -20.91 4.68 12.72
CA LEU A 133 -20.61 3.35 13.25
C LEU A 133 -21.61 2.26 12.83
N PRO A 134 -22.94 2.54 12.73
CA PRO A 134 -23.89 1.57 12.17
C PRO A 134 -23.57 1.18 10.72
N SER A 135 -22.94 2.06 9.94
CA SER A 135 -22.43 1.80 8.59
C SER A 135 -20.94 1.47 8.66
N SER A 136 -20.60 0.23 9.02
CA SER A 136 -19.21 -0.22 9.13
C SER A 136 -18.95 -1.56 8.45
N VAL A 137 -17.69 -1.79 8.08
CA VAL A 137 -17.22 -3.05 7.51
C VAL A 137 -15.95 -3.55 8.22
N PHE A 138 -15.87 -4.87 8.38
CA PHE A 138 -14.72 -5.54 8.97
C PHE A 138 -14.58 -6.96 8.43
N GLY A 139 -13.37 -7.36 8.06
CA GLY A 139 -13.07 -8.71 7.58
C GLY A 139 -11.87 -8.71 6.64
N GLN A 140 -11.39 -9.91 6.31
CA GLN A 140 -10.27 -10.10 5.37
C GLN A 140 -10.62 -9.63 3.96
N GLU A 141 -11.91 -9.61 3.62
CA GLU A 141 -12.50 -9.10 2.37
C GLU A 141 -12.30 -7.59 2.21
N PHE A 142 -12.11 -6.87 3.33
CA PHE A 142 -11.83 -5.44 3.35
C PHE A 142 -10.38 -5.12 3.75
N PHE A 143 -9.52 -6.15 3.85
CA PHE A 143 -8.11 -5.97 4.20
C PHE A 143 -7.34 -5.40 3.01
N CYS A 144 -6.60 -4.31 3.20
CA CYS A 144 -5.85 -3.69 2.09
C CYS A 144 -4.63 -4.50 1.62
N ASN A 145 -4.14 -5.45 2.42
CA ASN A 145 -2.96 -6.28 2.13
C ASN A 145 -1.65 -5.47 1.92
N VAL A 146 -1.64 -4.15 2.19
CA VAL A 146 -0.48 -3.26 1.97
C VAL A 146 0.73 -3.69 2.80
N VAL A 147 0.53 -4.24 3.99
CA VAL A 147 1.63 -4.77 4.82
C VAL A 147 2.61 -5.67 4.04
N TYR A 148 2.14 -6.36 2.99
CA TYR A 148 2.97 -7.23 2.16
C TYR A 148 3.99 -6.52 1.28
N VAL A 149 3.82 -5.22 0.98
CA VAL A 149 4.85 -4.45 0.29
C VAL A 149 6.08 -4.21 1.18
N HIS A 150 5.94 -4.37 2.50
CA HIS A 150 7.08 -4.27 3.42
C HIS A 150 7.92 -5.54 3.45
N PHE A 151 7.33 -6.73 3.64
CA PHE A 151 8.13 -7.93 3.93
C PHE A 151 7.80 -9.16 3.09
N ALA A 152 6.81 -9.09 2.22
CA ALA A 152 6.30 -10.23 1.49
C ALA A 152 6.39 -10.02 -0.04
N ASN A 153 5.32 -10.31 -0.76
CA ASN A 153 5.28 -10.40 -2.20
C ASN A 153 4.29 -9.37 -2.74
N THR A 154 4.79 -8.35 -3.44
CA THR A 154 3.97 -7.32 -4.11
C THR A 154 3.00 -7.92 -5.14
N ALA A 155 3.18 -9.15 -5.63
CA ALA A 155 2.16 -9.81 -6.45
C ALA A 155 0.84 -10.01 -5.69
N VAL A 156 0.89 -10.18 -4.36
CA VAL A 156 -0.31 -10.37 -3.54
C VAL A 156 -1.20 -9.15 -3.57
N ILE A 157 -0.64 -7.93 -3.49
CA ILE A 157 -1.45 -6.70 -3.62
C ILE A 157 -2.04 -6.55 -5.03
N LYS A 158 -1.26 -6.93 -6.07
CA LYS A 158 -1.69 -6.85 -7.47
C LYS A 158 -2.85 -7.80 -7.77
N GLU A 159 -2.92 -8.90 -7.04
CA GLU A 159 -3.97 -9.91 -7.14
C GLU A 159 -5.20 -9.59 -6.28
N ARG A 160 -4.98 -9.24 -5.00
CA ARG A 160 -6.04 -9.14 -3.99
C ARG A 160 -6.66 -7.76 -3.89
N LEU A 161 -5.89 -6.67 -4.04
CA LEU A 161 -6.42 -5.32 -3.87
C LEU A 161 -7.57 -4.99 -4.85
N PRO A 162 -7.55 -5.42 -6.12
CA PRO A 162 -8.72 -5.27 -7.01
C PRO A 162 -10.00 -5.94 -6.46
N GLN A 163 -9.89 -7.10 -5.82
CA GLN A 163 -11.02 -7.80 -5.23
C GLN A 163 -11.58 -7.02 -4.03
N VAL A 164 -10.70 -6.41 -3.23
CA VAL A 164 -11.08 -5.53 -2.12
C VAL A 164 -11.81 -4.29 -2.63
N ILE A 165 -11.33 -3.70 -3.74
CA ILE A 165 -12.02 -2.60 -4.43
C ILE A 165 -13.43 -3.03 -4.87
N ASP A 166 -13.55 -4.22 -5.47
CA ASP A 166 -14.83 -4.78 -5.88
C ASP A 166 -15.77 -5.03 -4.70
N HIS A 167 -15.25 -5.44 -3.54
CA HIS A 167 -16.06 -5.57 -2.33
C HIS A 167 -16.68 -4.23 -1.92
N PHE A 168 -15.93 -3.14 -1.87
CA PHE A 168 -16.50 -1.81 -1.61
C PHE A 168 -17.47 -1.37 -2.70
N LYS A 169 -17.12 -1.57 -3.97
CA LYS A 169 -17.98 -1.24 -5.11
C LYS A 169 -19.34 -1.93 -5.02
N ASN A 170 -19.36 -3.21 -4.65
CA ASN A 170 -20.58 -4.01 -4.51
C ASN A 170 -21.47 -3.55 -3.35
N LEU A 171 -20.93 -2.80 -2.38
CA LEU A 171 -21.72 -2.14 -1.34
C LEU A 171 -22.35 -0.83 -1.81
N GLY A 172 -22.00 -0.32 -2.99
CA GLY A 172 -22.53 0.94 -3.52
C GLY A 172 -22.08 2.19 -2.75
N VAL A 173 -20.99 2.10 -1.99
CA VAL A 173 -20.47 3.21 -1.17
C VAL A 173 -19.84 4.27 -2.06
N LYS A 174 -20.05 5.55 -1.71
CA LYS A 174 -19.45 6.71 -2.37
C LYS A 174 -18.22 7.21 -1.60
N GLU A 175 -18.23 7.06 -0.28
CA GLU A 175 -17.16 7.49 0.61
C GLU A 175 -16.80 6.36 1.58
N VAL A 176 -15.49 6.11 1.76
CA VAL A 176 -14.99 5.13 2.71
C VAL A 176 -14.04 5.82 3.68
N VAL A 177 -14.41 5.84 4.96
CA VAL A 177 -13.56 6.35 6.05
C VAL A 177 -12.70 5.21 6.55
N PHE A 178 -11.38 5.37 6.51
CA PHE A 178 -10.43 4.35 6.94
C PHE A 178 -9.87 4.68 8.33
N MET A 179 -9.96 3.72 9.24
CA MET A 179 -9.39 3.84 10.59
C MET A 179 -7.90 3.49 10.66
N HIS A 180 -7.34 2.99 9.56
CA HIS A 180 -5.95 2.53 9.47
C HIS A 180 -5.24 3.22 8.32
N ASP A 181 -4.08 3.80 8.60
CA ASP A 181 -3.30 4.60 7.67
C ASP A 181 -2.91 3.81 6.41
N GLU A 182 -2.46 2.55 6.55
CA GLU A 182 -2.13 1.73 5.38
C GLU A 182 -3.37 1.39 4.55
N CYS A 183 -4.54 1.25 5.18
CA CYS A 183 -5.78 1.05 4.43
C CYS A 183 -6.13 2.31 3.64
N TYR A 184 -6.04 3.49 4.24
CA TYR A 184 -6.21 4.75 3.52
C TYR A 184 -5.20 4.89 2.36
N GLY A 185 -3.91 4.70 2.64
CA GLY A 185 -2.83 4.78 1.65
C GLY A 185 -2.98 3.78 0.51
N ALA A 186 -3.58 2.62 0.75
CA ALA A 186 -3.89 1.63 -0.27
C ALA A 186 -4.73 2.21 -1.40
N PHE A 187 -5.77 2.98 -1.06
CA PHE A 187 -6.74 3.49 -2.02
C PHE A 187 -6.43 4.93 -2.45
N ALA A 188 -5.83 5.73 -1.57
CA ALA A 188 -5.46 7.11 -1.88
C ALA A 188 -4.17 7.24 -2.70
N SER A 189 -3.24 6.27 -2.60
CA SER A 189 -1.91 6.36 -3.23
C SER A 189 -1.53 5.12 -4.01
N LEU A 190 -1.54 3.95 -3.37
CA LEU A 190 -1.01 2.72 -3.97
C LEU A 190 -1.86 2.25 -5.17
N ALA A 191 -3.17 2.11 -5.03
CA ALA A 191 -4.06 1.70 -6.12
C ALA A 191 -3.90 2.60 -7.37
N PRO A 192 -3.94 3.95 -7.26
CA PRO A 192 -3.62 4.85 -8.38
C PRO A 192 -2.22 4.64 -8.98
N ALA A 193 -1.20 4.37 -8.16
CA ALA A 193 0.16 4.09 -8.64
C ALA A 193 0.21 2.87 -9.58
N TYR A 194 -0.71 1.93 -9.39
CA TYR A 194 -0.87 0.73 -10.23
C TYR A 194 -1.93 0.87 -11.33
N GLY A 195 -2.48 2.07 -11.52
CA GLY A 195 -3.55 2.33 -12.48
C GLY A 195 -4.88 1.67 -12.12
N MET A 196 -5.09 1.30 -10.86
CA MET A 196 -6.37 0.77 -10.39
C MET A 196 -7.37 1.92 -10.20
N GLU A 197 -8.59 1.74 -10.69
CA GLU A 197 -9.68 2.68 -10.44
C GLU A 197 -10.27 2.45 -9.05
N VAL A 198 -10.35 3.52 -8.24
CA VAL A 198 -10.99 3.48 -6.93
C VAL A 198 -12.36 4.16 -7.06
N PRO A 199 -13.48 3.40 -7.02
CA PRO A 199 -14.82 3.90 -7.36
C PRO A 199 -15.51 4.65 -6.21
N PHE A 200 -14.76 4.99 -5.16
CA PHE A 200 -15.22 5.70 -3.98
C PHE A 200 -14.14 6.71 -3.55
N LYS A 201 -14.53 7.71 -2.77
CA LYS A 201 -13.59 8.65 -2.15
C LYS A 201 -12.98 8.02 -0.88
N PRO A 202 -11.67 7.75 -0.83
CA PRO A 202 -11.01 7.37 0.40
C PRO A 202 -10.88 8.60 1.32
N ILE A 203 -11.20 8.43 2.61
CA ILE A 203 -11.12 9.48 3.62
C ILE A 203 -10.31 8.96 4.81
N HIS A 204 -9.29 9.70 5.22
CA HIS A 204 -8.60 9.42 6.48
C HIS A 204 -9.49 9.84 7.65
N TYR A 205 -9.58 9.06 8.73
CA TYR A 205 -10.48 9.37 9.86
C TYR A 205 -10.21 10.71 10.60
N PHE A 206 -9.12 11.41 10.26
CA PHE A 206 -8.78 12.73 10.81
C PHE A 206 -9.30 13.90 9.95
N GLU A 207 -9.80 13.63 8.74
CA GLU A 207 -10.43 14.60 7.84
C GLU A 207 -11.92 14.75 8.12
#